data_AF-A0A0V8E337-F1
#
_entry.id   AF-A0A0V8E337-F1
#
_cell.length_a   1.000
_cell.length_b   1.000
_cell.length_c   1.000
_cell.angle_alpha   90.00
_cell.angle_beta   90.00
_cell.angle_gamma   90.00
#
_symmetry.space_group_name_H-M   'P 1'
#
loop_
_entity.id
_entity.type
_entity.pdbx_description
1 polymer ?
#
loop_
_entity_poly.entity_id
_entity_poly.type
_entity_poly.pdbx_seq_one_letter_code
_entity_poly.pdbx_strand_id
1 'polypeptide(L)'
;MATNRLKEILDSKKMSFSELKKLLEEKDFKVNNSQLSLYSSGKRNPKNKKIWVIISEVLNVELQEIITDINAYLTIMAEISENSSEKKEEIENKKIDEELFQELFSLIDKSKASELEKVHRYCGLAATFEKLGEDITKEGAVIDVPSGDYMVKKTNPAISEQVRVNAALIKLDEWFELKRQSNNGGSPKSGEDWSEFT
;
A
#
# COMPACT_ATOMS: atom_id res chain seq x y z
N MET A 1 -17.58 20.65 25.43
CA MET A 1 -18.31 19.53 24.83
C MET A 1 -17.38 18.32 24.81
N ALA A 2 -17.91 17.10 24.90
CA ALA A 2 -17.07 15.91 24.69
C ALA A 2 -16.53 15.96 23.26
N THR A 3 -15.25 15.66 23.07
CA THR A 3 -14.57 15.63 21.75
C THR A 3 -14.96 14.41 20.91
N ASN A 4 -15.90 13.60 21.40
CA ASN A 4 -16.36 12.37 20.77
C ASN A 4 -17.86 12.13 21.00
N ARG A 5 -18.45 11.28 20.14
CA ARG A 5 -19.86 10.89 20.13
C ARG A 5 -20.08 9.41 20.43
N LEU A 6 -19.12 8.76 21.09
CA LEU A 6 -19.19 7.32 21.38
C LEU A 6 -20.48 6.92 22.09
N LYS A 7 -20.93 7.71 23.06
CA LYS A 7 -22.16 7.42 23.80
C LYS A 7 -23.39 7.44 22.90
N GLU A 8 -23.50 8.45 22.03
CA GLU A 8 -24.61 8.58 21.09
C GLU A 8 -24.65 7.40 20.10
N ILE A 9 -23.48 6.95 19.64
CA ILE A 9 -23.37 5.81 18.73
C ILE A 9 -23.81 4.52 19.43
N LEU A 10 -23.38 4.30 20.67
CA LEU A 10 -23.80 3.13 21.46
C LEU A 10 -25.31 3.13 21.72
N ASP A 11 -25.87 4.28 22.10
CA ASP A 11 -27.30 4.44 22.33
C ASP A 11 -28.10 4.16 21.03
N SER A 12 -27.61 4.65 19.88
CA SER A 12 -28.25 4.40 18.57
C SER A 12 -28.23 2.92 18.17
N LYS A 13 -27.17 2.19 18.52
CA LYS A 13 -27.00 0.76 18.27
C LYS A 13 -27.61 -0.11 19.37
N LYS A 14 -28.22 0.48 20.40
CA LYS A 14 -28.74 -0.21 21.60
C LYS A 14 -27.70 -1.12 22.26
N MET A 15 -26.45 -0.68 22.28
CA MET A 15 -25.31 -1.44 22.78
C MET A 15 -24.82 -0.89 24.12
N SER A 16 -24.54 -1.78 25.06
CA SER A 16 -23.98 -1.46 26.36
C SER A 16 -22.44 -1.41 26.33
N PHE A 17 -21.83 -0.73 27.31
CA PHE A 17 -20.36 -0.77 27.48
C PHE A 17 -19.83 -2.18 27.73
N SER A 18 -20.64 -3.07 28.30
CA SER A 18 -20.27 -4.47 28.53
C SER A 18 -20.13 -5.23 27.22
N GLU A 19 -21.02 -4.97 26.25
CA GLU A 19 -20.96 -5.56 24.91
C GLU A 19 -19.80 -4.96 24.11
N LEU A 20 -19.62 -3.63 24.14
CA LEU A 20 -18.47 -2.99 23.50
C LEU A 20 -17.15 -3.56 24.06
N LYS A 21 -17.06 -3.74 25.38
CA LYS A 21 -15.88 -4.33 26.01
C LYS A 21 -15.57 -5.73 25.43
N LYS A 22 -16.58 -6.60 25.30
CA LYS A 22 -16.38 -7.94 24.72
C LYS A 22 -15.83 -7.88 23.29
N LEU A 23 -16.39 -7.00 22.46
CA LEU A 23 -15.93 -6.80 21.08
C LEU A 23 -14.48 -6.28 21.01
N LEU A 24 -14.08 -5.44 21.96
CA LEU A 24 -12.70 -4.97 22.05
C LEU A 24 -11.74 -6.07 22.53
N GLU A 25 -12.18 -6.93 23.45
CA GLU A 25 -11.39 -8.08 23.91
C GLU A 25 -11.15 -9.11 22.78
N GLU A 26 -12.10 -9.28 21.85
CA GLU A 26 -11.92 -10.10 20.63
C GLU A 26 -10.82 -9.56 19.71
N LYS A 27 -10.55 -8.26 19.76
CA LYS A 27 -9.45 -7.58 19.04
C LYS A 27 -8.16 -7.46 19.87
N ASP A 28 -8.02 -8.29 20.91
CA ASP A 28 -6.91 -8.29 21.87
C ASP A 28 -6.71 -6.95 22.60
N PHE A 29 -7.77 -6.13 22.71
CA PHE A 29 -7.72 -4.84 23.39
C PHE A 29 -8.43 -4.89 24.74
N LYS A 30 -7.65 -4.86 25.82
CA LYS A 30 -8.18 -4.91 27.20
C LYS A 30 -8.57 -3.54 27.73
N VAL A 31 -9.85 -3.36 28.06
CA VAL A 31 -10.39 -2.12 28.65
C VAL A 31 -11.49 -2.45 29.67
N ASN A 32 -11.71 -1.59 30.67
CA ASN A 32 -12.81 -1.77 31.63
C ASN A 32 -14.00 -0.82 31.36
N ASN A 33 -15.18 -1.17 31.89
CA ASN A 33 -16.41 -0.40 31.66
C ASN A 33 -16.31 1.04 32.20
N SER A 34 -15.62 1.24 33.32
CA SER A 34 -15.40 2.56 33.91
C SER A 34 -14.57 3.46 32.99
N GLN A 35 -13.54 2.93 32.33
CA GLN A 35 -12.73 3.61 31.35
C GLN A 35 -13.56 3.99 30.13
N LEU A 36 -14.33 3.05 29.56
CA LEU A 36 -15.21 3.31 28.42
C LEU A 36 -16.21 4.43 28.72
N SER A 37 -16.82 4.43 29.92
CA SER A 37 -17.72 5.50 30.36
C SER A 37 -17.01 6.86 30.52
N LEU A 38 -15.77 6.87 30.99
CA LEU A 38 -14.98 8.10 31.11
C LEU A 38 -14.53 8.63 29.74
N TYR A 39 -14.23 7.73 28.80
CA TYR A 39 -13.87 8.08 27.42
C TYR A 39 -15.08 8.65 26.68
N SER A 40 -16.23 7.99 26.77
CA SER A 40 -17.46 8.41 26.10
C SER A 40 -18.00 9.76 26.60
N SER A 41 -17.66 10.15 27.82
CA SER A 41 -18.05 11.44 28.41
C SER A 41 -17.01 12.54 28.19
N GLY A 42 -15.87 12.22 27.59
CA GLY A 42 -14.75 13.14 27.40
C GLY A 42 -14.05 13.55 28.70
N LYS A 43 -14.40 12.93 29.85
CA LYS A 43 -13.75 13.20 31.15
C LYS A 43 -12.32 12.69 31.21
N ARG A 44 -11.99 11.71 30.35
CA ARG A 44 -10.65 11.15 30.22
C ARG A 44 -10.40 10.80 28.77
N ASN A 45 -9.20 11.08 28.29
CA ASN A 45 -8.74 10.57 27.00
C ASN A 45 -7.93 9.27 27.20
N PRO A 46 -8.08 8.28 26.31
CA PRO A 46 -7.26 7.08 26.35
C PRO A 46 -5.78 7.43 26.10
N LYS A 47 -4.87 6.74 26.80
CA LYS A 47 -3.43 6.91 26.60
C LYS A 47 -3.00 6.42 25.22
N ASN A 48 -3.52 5.26 24.81
CA ASN A 48 -3.32 4.73 23.48
C ASN A 48 -4.51 5.17 22.60
N LYS A 49 -4.27 6.11 21.68
CA LYS A 49 -5.30 6.67 20.82
C LYS A 49 -5.84 5.68 19.78
N LYS A 50 -5.12 4.58 19.49
CA LYS A 50 -5.56 3.49 18.59
C LYS A 50 -6.87 2.86 19.05
N ILE A 51 -7.22 2.94 20.33
CA ILE A 51 -8.52 2.46 20.82
C ILE A 51 -9.70 3.07 20.04
N TRP A 52 -9.60 4.32 19.59
CA TRP A 52 -10.68 4.96 18.85
C TRP A 52 -10.90 4.32 17.47
N VAL A 53 -9.84 3.85 16.84
CA VAL A 53 -9.88 3.10 15.57
C VAL A 53 -10.49 1.73 15.78
N ILE A 54 -10.04 1.02 16.81
CA ILE A 54 -10.58 -0.31 17.12
C ILE A 54 -12.07 -0.19 17.46
N ILE A 55 -12.47 0.84 18.22
CA ILE A 55 -13.87 1.15 18.50
C ILE A 55 -14.64 1.43 17.19
N SER A 56 -14.08 2.20 16.25
CA SER A 56 -14.75 2.47 14.96
C SER A 56 -14.93 1.19 14.13
N GLU A 57 -13.92 0.32 14.12
CA GLU A 57 -13.97 -0.99 13.44
C GLU A 57 -15.03 -1.92 14.04
N VAL A 58 -15.03 -2.12 15.36
CA VAL A 58 -15.98 -3.06 16.00
C VAL A 58 -17.41 -2.54 15.97
N LEU A 59 -17.60 -1.22 15.94
CA LEU A 59 -18.92 -0.62 15.77
C LEU A 59 -19.33 -0.49 14.31
N ASN A 60 -18.42 -0.75 13.36
CA ASN A 60 -18.62 -0.59 11.93
C ASN A 60 -19.17 0.81 11.57
N VAL A 61 -18.42 1.85 11.99
CA VAL A 61 -18.70 3.27 11.73
C VAL A 61 -17.40 3.97 11.35
N GLU A 62 -17.47 5.11 10.68
CA GLU A 62 -16.26 5.89 10.40
C GLU A 62 -15.68 6.52 11.67
N LEU A 63 -14.34 6.65 11.73
CA LEU A 63 -13.68 7.27 12.89
C LEU A 63 -14.18 8.71 13.13
N GLN A 64 -14.52 9.45 12.07
CA GLN A 64 -15.05 10.82 12.15
C GLN A 64 -16.48 10.88 12.70
N GLU A 65 -17.24 9.79 12.64
CA GLU A 65 -18.54 9.70 13.32
C GLU A 65 -18.35 9.66 14.84
N ILE A 66 -17.27 9.02 15.31
CA ILE A 66 -16.94 8.95 16.73
C ILE A 66 -16.18 10.21 17.17
N ILE A 67 -15.16 10.64 16.43
CA ILE A 67 -14.28 11.77 16.78
C ILE A 67 -14.63 12.96 15.88
N THR A 68 -15.43 13.87 16.42
CA THR A 68 -15.88 15.05 15.70
C THR A 68 -14.91 16.23 15.77
N ASP A 69 -13.98 16.20 16.72
CA ASP A 69 -12.93 17.21 16.82
C ASP A 69 -11.81 16.94 15.79
N ILE A 70 -11.64 17.87 14.85
CA ILE A 70 -10.69 17.74 13.73
C ILE A 70 -9.25 17.58 14.24
N ASN A 71 -8.85 18.32 15.27
CA ASN A 71 -7.49 18.26 15.80
C ASN A 71 -7.22 16.89 16.46
N ALA A 72 -8.18 16.36 17.21
CA ALA A 72 -8.12 15.04 17.78
C ALA A 72 -8.04 13.96 16.69
N TYR A 73 -8.86 14.07 15.64
CA TYR A 73 -8.82 13.17 14.48
C TYR A 73 -7.43 13.17 13.81
N LEU A 74 -6.90 14.36 13.48
CA LEU A 74 -5.58 14.48 12.85
C LEU A 74 -4.47 13.89 13.72
N THR A 75 -4.54 14.07 15.04
CA THR A 75 -3.54 13.50 15.96
C THR A 75 -3.64 11.97 16.04
N ILE A 76 -4.85 11.41 16.01
CA ILE A 76 -5.05 9.96 15.96
C ILE A 76 -4.49 9.40 14.65
N MET A 77 -4.77 10.04 13.52
CA MET A 77 -4.26 9.64 12.20
C MET A 77 -2.74 9.73 12.11
N ALA A 78 -2.13 10.76 12.69
CA ALA A 78 -0.67 10.89 12.76
C ALA A 78 -0.03 9.76 13.60
N GLU A 79 -0.58 9.44 14.78
CA GLU A 79 -0.08 8.35 15.62
C GLU A 79 -0.28 6.95 15.01
N ILE A 80 -1.30 6.78 14.16
CA ILE A 80 -1.45 5.57 13.34
C ILE A 80 -0.35 5.54 12.28
N SER A 81 -0.11 6.66 11.59
CA SER A 81 0.91 6.77 10.53
C SER A 81 2.34 6.56 11.04
N GLU A 82 2.67 7.00 12.27
CA GLU A 82 4.00 6.84 12.87
C GLU A 82 4.32 5.38 13.27
N ASN A 83 3.30 4.53 13.42
CA ASN A 83 3.48 3.09 13.69
C ASN A 83 3.40 2.24 12.41
N SER A 84 3.45 2.85 11.23
CA SER A 84 3.11 2.26 9.94
C SER A 84 4.23 2.41 8.91
N SER A 85 5.50 2.36 9.29
CA SER A 85 6.63 2.44 8.33
C SER A 85 6.50 1.44 7.19
N GLU A 86 5.93 0.26 7.46
CA GLU A 86 5.69 -0.79 6.45
C GLU A 86 4.45 -0.53 5.56
N LYS A 87 3.40 0.14 6.08
CA LYS A 87 2.19 0.44 5.28
C LYS A 87 2.33 1.72 4.44
N LYS A 88 3.19 2.65 4.82
CA LYS A 88 3.41 3.88 4.05
C LYS A 88 4.10 3.56 2.72
N GLU A 89 5.09 2.68 2.73
CA GLU A 89 5.72 2.13 1.52
C GLU A 89 4.72 1.34 0.67
N GLU A 90 3.91 0.45 1.25
CA GLU A 90 2.89 -0.29 0.47
C GLU A 90 1.82 0.63 -0.17
N ILE A 91 1.41 1.71 0.50
CA ILE A 91 0.40 2.66 -0.03
C ILE A 91 1.02 3.57 -1.09
N GLU A 92 2.26 4.03 -0.90
CA GLU A 92 3.00 4.83 -1.89
C GLU A 92 3.33 3.97 -3.12
N ASN A 93 3.84 2.75 -2.96
CA ASN A 93 4.13 1.82 -4.05
C ASN A 93 2.86 1.44 -4.82
N LYS A 94 1.76 1.14 -4.13
CA LYS A 94 0.47 0.87 -4.78
C LYS A 94 -0.09 2.08 -5.54
N LYS A 95 0.18 3.29 -5.07
CA LYS A 95 -0.23 4.53 -5.73
C LYS A 95 0.65 4.83 -6.96
N ILE A 96 1.95 4.59 -6.87
CA ILE A 96 2.89 4.69 -7.99
C ILE A 96 2.53 3.67 -9.09
N ASP A 97 2.19 2.43 -8.69
CA ASP A 97 1.72 1.39 -9.61
C ASP A 97 0.43 1.82 -10.36
N GLU A 98 -0.50 2.47 -9.65
CA GLU A 98 -1.75 2.94 -10.23
C GLU A 98 -1.55 4.15 -11.16
N GLU A 99 -0.68 5.10 -10.80
CA GLU A 99 -0.32 6.24 -11.65
C GLU A 99 0.38 5.78 -12.94
N LEU A 100 1.35 4.87 -12.84
CA LEU A 100 2.03 4.27 -13.98
C LEU A 100 1.06 3.51 -14.89
N PHE A 101 0.17 2.70 -14.30
CA PHE A 101 -0.85 1.99 -15.08
C PHE A 101 -1.73 2.96 -15.85
N GLN A 102 -2.24 4.03 -15.22
CA GLN A 102 -3.11 5.00 -15.88
C GLN A 102 -2.38 5.75 -17.00
N GLU A 103 -1.10 6.12 -16.80
CA GLU A 103 -0.28 6.71 -17.85
C GLU A 103 -0.21 5.78 -19.07
N LEU A 104 0.29 4.56 -18.89
CA LEU A 104 0.48 3.61 -19.99
C LEU A 104 -0.84 3.20 -20.64
N PHE A 105 -1.89 3.05 -19.85
CA PHE A 105 -3.24 2.73 -20.33
C PHE A 105 -3.85 3.86 -21.18
N SER A 106 -3.45 5.12 -20.96
CA SER A 106 -3.88 6.25 -21.78
C SER A 106 -3.22 6.31 -23.16
N LEU A 107 -2.08 5.63 -23.33
CA LEU A 107 -1.28 5.63 -24.57
C LEU A 107 -1.75 4.60 -25.60
N ILE A 108 -2.53 3.60 -25.18
CA ILE A 108 -2.86 2.44 -26.00
C ILE A 108 -4.26 2.47 -26.61
N ASP A 109 -4.44 1.69 -27.67
CA ASP A 109 -5.75 1.37 -28.21
C ASP A 109 -6.39 0.23 -27.39
N LYS A 110 -7.39 0.59 -26.60
CA LYS A 110 -8.11 -0.31 -25.68
C LYS A 110 -8.86 -1.43 -26.40
N SER A 111 -9.11 -1.30 -27.72
CA SER A 111 -9.75 -2.35 -28.50
C SER A 111 -8.78 -3.48 -28.87
N LYS A 112 -7.46 -3.25 -28.75
CA LYS A 112 -6.42 -4.23 -29.08
C LYS A 112 -5.93 -4.96 -27.83
N ALA A 113 -6.28 -6.24 -27.73
CA ALA A 113 -5.85 -7.10 -26.64
C ALA A 113 -4.31 -7.18 -26.48
N SER A 114 -3.56 -7.10 -27.58
CA SER A 114 -2.09 -7.15 -27.57
C SER A 114 -1.44 -5.87 -27.03
N GLU A 115 -2.12 -4.72 -27.07
CA GLU A 115 -1.64 -3.49 -26.43
C GLU A 115 -2.00 -3.45 -24.95
N LEU A 116 -3.19 -3.95 -24.59
CA LEU A 116 -3.61 -4.12 -23.20
C LEU A 116 -2.68 -5.07 -22.42
N GLU A 117 -2.31 -6.20 -23.02
CA GLU A 117 -1.37 -7.15 -22.40
C GLU A 117 0.00 -6.49 -22.14
N LYS A 118 0.51 -5.66 -23.04
CA LYS A 118 1.79 -4.95 -22.86
C LYS A 118 1.77 -4.03 -21.65
N VAL A 119 0.66 -3.32 -21.40
CA VAL A 119 0.51 -2.47 -20.21
C VAL A 119 0.59 -3.32 -18.95
N HIS A 120 -0.20 -4.40 -18.88
CA HIS A 120 -0.17 -5.29 -17.72
C HIS A 120 1.20 -5.95 -17.51
N ARG A 121 1.85 -6.36 -18.60
CA ARG A 121 3.19 -6.94 -18.56
C ARG A 121 4.23 -5.94 -18.08
N TYR A 122 4.16 -4.69 -18.52
CA TYR A 122 5.07 -3.64 -18.06
C TYR A 122 4.95 -3.43 -16.55
N CYS A 123 3.72 -3.19 -16.05
CA CYS A 123 3.47 -3.02 -14.62
C CYS A 123 3.91 -4.26 -13.81
N GLY A 124 3.66 -5.47 -14.31
CA GLY A 124 4.10 -6.70 -13.66
C GLY A 124 5.63 -6.83 -13.57
N LEU A 125 6.35 -6.43 -14.63
CA LEU A 125 7.81 -6.42 -14.64
C LEU A 125 8.37 -5.35 -13.71
N ALA A 126 7.77 -4.16 -13.66
CA ALA A 126 8.16 -3.08 -12.75
C ALA A 126 8.03 -3.52 -11.28
N ALA A 127 6.88 -4.07 -10.90
CA ALA A 127 6.66 -4.60 -9.55
C ALA A 127 7.63 -5.74 -9.20
N THR A 128 8.01 -6.57 -10.18
CA THR A 128 9.01 -7.63 -9.97
C THR A 128 10.41 -7.03 -9.75
N PHE A 129 10.77 -5.99 -10.50
CA PHE A 129 12.05 -5.30 -10.39
C PHE A 129 12.23 -4.66 -9.00
N GLU A 130 11.18 -4.03 -8.47
CA GLU A 130 11.17 -3.44 -7.13
C GLU A 130 11.36 -4.48 -6.04
N LYS A 131 10.57 -5.57 -6.06
CA LYS A 131 10.70 -6.67 -5.09
C LYS A 131 12.10 -7.28 -5.08
N LEU A 132 12.69 -7.49 -6.25
CA LEU A 132 14.08 -7.96 -6.35
C LEU A 132 15.05 -6.96 -5.70
N GLY A 133 14.81 -5.66 -5.83
CA GLY A 133 15.60 -4.62 -5.18
C GLY A 133 15.46 -4.60 -3.65
N GLU A 134 14.24 -4.79 -3.15
CA GLU A 134 13.96 -4.94 -1.72
C GLU A 134 14.68 -6.17 -1.14
N ASP A 135 14.60 -7.32 -1.82
CA ASP A 135 15.27 -8.55 -1.43
C ASP A 135 16.79 -8.38 -1.41
N ILE A 136 17.38 -7.75 -2.45
CA ILE A 136 18.82 -7.45 -2.50
C ILE A 136 19.23 -6.50 -1.38
N THR A 137 18.41 -5.50 -1.05
CA THR A 137 18.69 -4.55 0.03
C THR A 137 18.66 -5.23 1.40
N LYS A 138 17.71 -6.14 1.59
CA LYS A 138 17.50 -6.89 2.83
C LYS A 138 18.56 -7.96 3.07
N GLU A 139 18.89 -8.75 2.05
CA GLU A 139 19.84 -9.86 2.16
C GLU A 139 21.29 -9.45 1.89
N GLY A 140 21.47 -8.33 1.18
CA GLY A 140 22.77 -7.85 0.73
C GLY A 140 23.17 -8.37 -0.65
N ALA A 141 24.11 -7.67 -1.28
CA ALA A 141 24.61 -8.02 -2.61
C ALA A 141 25.45 -9.32 -2.64
N VAL A 142 25.95 -9.73 -1.47
CA VAL A 142 26.72 -10.96 -1.28
C VAL A 142 26.10 -11.71 -0.10
N ILE A 143 25.73 -12.96 -0.34
CA ILE A 143 25.08 -13.84 0.64
C ILE A 143 26.01 -15.00 1.01
N ASP A 144 25.85 -15.52 2.23
CA ASP A 144 26.54 -16.73 2.67
C ASP A 144 25.69 -17.97 2.33
N VAL A 145 26.24 -18.87 1.52
CA VAL A 145 25.55 -20.09 1.06
C VAL A 145 26.25 -21.32 1.62
N PRO A 146 25.53 -22.31 2.19
CA PRO A 146 26.14 -23.54 2.67
C PRO A 146 26.75 -24.35 1.52
N SER A 147 27.95 -24.87 1.74
CA SER A 147 28.70 -25.70 0.80
C SER A 147 29.40 -26.82 1.57
N GLY A 148 28.69 -27.93 1.78
CA GLY A 148 29.14 -28.99 2.69
C GLY A 148 29.16 -28.48 4.13
N ASP A 149 30.30 -28.61 4.80
CA ASP A 149 30.49 -28.22 6.20
C ASP A 149 30.86 -26.72 6.40
N TYR A 150 30.96 -25.95 5.31
CA TYR A 150 31.39 -24.55 5.34
C TYR A 150 30.38 -23.61 4.70
N MET A 151 30.44 -22.32 5.05
CA MET A 151 29.69 -21.25 4.38
C MET A 151 30.59 -20.54 3.36
N VAL A 152 30.07 -20.29 2.16
CA VAL A 152 30.78 -19.60 1.09
C VAL A 152 30.00 -18.36 0.67
N LYS A 153 30.71 -17.23 0.57
CA LYS A 153 30.16 -15.99 0.02
C LYS A 153 29.94 -16.10 -1.48
N LYS A 154 28.71 -15.85 -1.92
CA LYS A 154 28.32 -15.78 -3.33
C LYS A 154 27.53 -14.52 -3.61
N THR A 155 27.58 -14.05 -4.86
CA THR A 155 26.72 -12.97 -5.33
C THR A 155 25.26 -13.37 -5.18
N ASN A 156 24.42 -12.44 -4.72
CA ASN A 156 22.99 -12.67 -4.61
C ASN A 156 22.40 -12.97 -6.01
N PRO A 157 21.78 -14.14 -6.23
CA PRO A 157 21.19 -14.50 -7.52
C PRO A 157 20.15 -13.49 -8.03
N ALA A 158 19.44 -12.83 -7.11
CA ALA A 158 18.44 -11.82 -7.42
C ALA A 158 19.01 -10.65 -8.23
N ILE A 159 20.31 -10.31 -8.08
CA ILE A 159 20.96 -9.26 -8.89
C ILE A 159 20.90 -9.61 -10.38
N SER A 160 21.20 -10.87 -10.72
CA SER A 160 21.20 -11.30 -12.13
C SER A 160 19.80 -11.32 -12.72
N GLU A 161 18.78 -11.65 -11.91
CA GLU A 161 17.38 -11.58 -12.32
C GLU A 161 16.91 -10.12 -12.48
N GLN A 162 17.30 -9.24 -11.56
CA GLN A 162 16.95 -7.83 -11.61
C GLN A 162 17.49 -7.17 -12.89
N VAL A 163 18.71 -7.52 -13.31
CA VAL A 163 19.29 -7.09 -14.59
C VAL A 163 18.48 -7.62 -15.79
N ARG A 164 18.01 -8.88 -15.75
CA ARG A 164 17.16 -9.45 -16.82
C ARG A 164 15.82 -8.73 -16.92
N VAL A 165 15.16 -8.48 -15.78
CA VAL A 165 13.89 -7.75 -15.72
C VAL A 165 14.07 -6.32 -16.25
N ASN A 166 15.15 -5.63 -15.85
CA ASN A 166 15.45 -4.29 -16.35
C ASN A 166 15.62 -4.25 -17.87
N ALA A 167 16.35 -5.21 -18.45
CA ALA A 167 16.51 -5.30 -19.89
C ALA A 167 15.18 -5.53 -20.63
N ALA A 168 14.25 -6.29 -20.03
CA ALA A 168 12.92 -6.48 -20.56
C ALA A 168 12.06 -5.21 -20.45
N LEU A 169 12.18 -4.47 -19.35
CA LEU A 169 11.51 -3.18 -19.15
C LEU A 169 11.97 -2.16 -20.18
N ILE A 170 13.27 -1.99 -20.39
CA ILE A 170 13.83 -1.03 -21.37
C ILE A 170 13.25 -1.30 -22.77
N LYS A 171 13.25 -2.56 -23.23
CA LYS A 171 12.70 -2.93 -24.53
C LYS A 171 11.20 -2.63 -24.66
N LEU A 172 10.44 -2.82 -23.57
CA LEU A 172 9.02 -2.55 -23.58
C LEU A 172 8.73 -1.05 -23.48
N ASP A 173 9.56 -0.30 -22.76
CA ASP A 173 9.47 1.15 -22.64
C ASP A 173 9.75 1.85 -23.97
N GLU A 174 10.70 1.34 -24.78
CA GLU A 174 10.93 1.81 -26.15
C GLU A 174 9.64 1.80 -26.99
N TRP A 175 8.80 0.77 -26.83
CA TRP A 175 7.50 0.70 -27.50
C TRP A 175 6.52 1.77 -26.98
N PHE A 176 6.50 2.03 -25.67
CA PHE A 176 5.66 3.07 -25.08
C PHE A 176 6.14 4.49 -25.44
N GLU A 177 7.45 4.72 -25.55
CA GLU A 177 8.03 5.97 -26.04
C GLU A 177 7.52 6.33 -27.44
N LEU A 178 7.44 5.35 -28.34
CA LEU A 178 6.88 5.54 -29.67
C LEU A 178 5.40 5.94 -29.62
N LYS A 179 4.63 5.37 -28.69
CA LYS A 179 3.23 5.76 -28.46
C LYS A 179 3.11 7.17 -27.91
N ARG A 180 3.97 7.56 -26.95
CA ARG A 180 4.05 8.94 -26.42
C ARG A 180 4.34 9.96 -27.52
N GLN A 181 5.29 9.66 -28.40
CA GLN A 181 5.66 10.52 -29.54
C GLN A 181 4.52 10.66 -30.55
N SER A 182 3.85 9.54 -30.86
CA SER A 182 2.72 9.50 -31.80
C SER A 182 1.53 10.33 -31.28
N ASN A 183 1.24 10.28 -29.97
CA ASN A 183 0.14 11.03 -29.36
C ASN A 183 0.41 12.54 -29.25
N ASN A 184 1.67 12.97 -29.15
CA ASN A 184 2.06 14.39 -29.05
C ASN A 184 2.27 15.07 -30.42
N GLY A 185 1.86 14.44 -31.52
CA GLY A 185 2.01 15.01 -32.87
C GLY A 185 3.45 15.04 -33.39
N GLY A 186 4.37 14.32 -32.72
CA GLY A 186 5.73 14.15 -33.20
C GLY A 186 5.76 13.20 -34.40
N SER A 187 6.28 13.66 -35.53
CA SER A 187 6.53 12.77 -36.68
C SER A 187 7.45 11.62 -36.24
N PRO A 188 7.06 10.34 -36.40
CA PRO A 188 7.92 9.22 -36.06
C PRO A 188 9.19 9.33 -36.91
N LYS A 189 10.37 9.15 -36.33
CA LYS A 189 11.56 8.83 -37.13
C LYS A 189 11.29 7.47 -37.78
N SER A 190 10.90 7.53 -39.05
CA SER A 190 10.65 6.37 -39.88
C SER A 190 11.91 5.51 -39.97
N GLY A 191 11.76 4.22 -39.67
CA GLY A 191 12.67 3.20 -40.17
C GLY A 191 13.26 2.30 -39.09
N GLU A 192 12.45 1.39 -38.56
CA GLU A 192 12.94 0.06 -38.24
C GLU A 192 11.83 -0.93 -38.61
N ASP A 193 12.18 -1.84 -39.51
CA ASP A 193 11.33 -2.92 -40.01
C ASP A 193 11.30 -4.03 -38.95
N TRP A 194 10.11 -4.33 -38.41
CA TRP A 194 9.92 -5.28 -37.31
C TRP A 194 9.35 -6.61 -37.76
N SER A 195 9.63 -7.02 -39.00
CA SER A 195 9.33 -8.37 -39.49
C SER A 195 10.11 -9.49 -38.77
N GLU A 196 10.99 -9.18 -37.80
CA GLU A 196 11.81 -10.16 -37.07
C GLU A 196 11.25 -10.63 -35.71
N PHE A 197 10.07 -10.17 -35.27
CA PHE A 197 9.48 -10.57 -33.97
C PHE A 197 8.28 -11.53 -34.09
N THR A 198 8.36 -12.50 -35.00
CA THR A 198 7.52 -13.72 -34.97
C THR A 198 8.37 -14.97 -34.87
#